data_AF-A0AAV6UG55-F1
#
_entry.id   AF-A0AAV6UG55-F1
#
_cell.length_a   1.000
_cell.length_b   1.000
_cell.length_c   1.000
_cell.angle_alpha   90.00
_cell.angle_beta   90.00
_cell.angle_gamma   90.00
#
_symmetry.space_group_name_H-M   'P 1'
#
loop_
_entity.id
_entity.type
_entity.pdbx_description
1 polymer ?
#
loop_
_entity_poly.entity_id
_entity_poly.type
_entity_poly.pdbx_seq_one_letter_code
_entity_poly.pdbx_strand_id
1 'polypeptide(L)'
;MSQRSAAVQLQVSQPLLCKILKNREDIKIKCTLNENLNCKRNRNGKDKEVESALKLWFTNVCEREVRVNAPILRQKAEDLAAKLGKGNFVATEGWFHRCKAAEHTLLKDTR
;
A
#
# COMPACT_ATOMS: atom_id res chain seq x y z
N MET A 1 -6.99 -1.02 -32.95
CA MET A 1 -7.90 -2.03 -32.33
C MET A 1 -9.10 -1.31 -31.72
N SER A 2 -10.30 -1.88 -31.81
CA SER A 2 -11.49 -1.32 -31.15
C SER A 2 -11.61 -1.83 -29.70
N GLN A 3 -12.34 -1.12 -28.84
CA GLN A 3 -12.58 -1.59 -27.46
C GLN A 3 -13.34 -2.92 -27.42
N ARG A 4 -14.27 -3.15 -28.37
CA ARG A 4 -14.96 -4.45 -28.50
C ARG A 4 -14.00 -5.56 -28.87
N SER A 5 -13.13 -5.35 -29.86
CA SER A 5 -12.18 -6.38 -30.28
C SER A 5 -11.19 -6.74 -29.17
N ALA A 6 -10.74 -5.74 -28.41
CA ALA A 6 -9.87 -5.95 -27.26
C ALA A 6 -10.58 -6.70 -26.11
N ALA A 7 -11.85 -6.38 -25.82
CA ALA A 7 -12.62 -7.07 -24.78
C ALA A 7 -12.80 -8.56 -25.08
N VAL A 8 -13.06 -8.91 -26.35
CA VAL A 8 -13.16 -10.30 -26.81
C VAL A 8 -11.83 -11.05 -26.66
N GLN A 9 -10.72 -10.44 -27.08
CA GLN A 9 -9.38 -11.04 -26.93
C GLN A 9 -9.00 -11.28 -25.47
N LEU A 10 -9.38 -10.35 -24.58
CA LEU A 10 -9.12 -10.43 -23.14
C LEU A 10 -10.17 -11.27 -22.38
N GLN A 11 -11.19 -11.82 -23.06
CA GLN A 11 -12.30 -12.55 -22.46
C GLN A 11 -13.01 -11.80 -21.32
N VAL A 12 -13.19 -10.48 -21.48
CA VAL A 12 -13.89 -9.62 -20.52
C VAL A 12 -15.08 -8.95 -21.16
N SER A 13 -16.05 -8.52 -20.34
CA SER A 13 -17.16 -7.72 -20.85
C SER A 13 -16.68 -6.33 -21.29
N GLN A 14 -17.27 -5.80 -22.37
CA GLN A 14 -16.95 -4.45 -22.85
C GLN A 14 -17.14 -3.37 -21.75
N PRO A 15 -18.21 -3.39 -20.93
CA PRO A 15 -18.36 -2.43 -19.82
C PRO A 15 -17.23 -2.51 -18.78
N LEU A 16 -16.74 -3.72 -18.48
CA LEU A 16 -15.61 -3.92 -17.57
C LEU A 16 -14.33 -3.30 -18.14
N LEU A 17 -14.04 -3.55 -19.42
CA LEU A 17 -12.90 -2.93 -20.09
C LEU A 17 -12.99 -1.40 -20.06
N CYS A 18 -14.16 -0.83 -20.34
CA CYS A 18 -14.38 0.62 -20.25
C CYS A 18 -14.12 1.15 -18.83
N LYS A 19 -14.54 0.42 -17.78
CA LYS A 19 -14.29 0.81 -16.39
C LYS A 19 -12.81 0.75 -16.02
N ILE A 20 -12.09 -0.27 -16.49
CA ILE A 20 -10.64 -0.37 -16.31
C ILE A 20 -9.93 0.78 -17.02
N LEU A 21 -10.33 1.09 -18.26
CA LEU A 21 -9.74 2.19 -19.03
C LEU A 21 -9.99 3.56 -18.41
N LYS A 22 -11.16 3.78 -17.78
CA LYS A 22 -11.45 5.00 -17.02
C LYS A 22 -10.50 5.20 -15.84
N ASN A 23 -10.15 4.12 -15.15
CA ASN A 23 -9.27 4.16 -13.96
C ASN A 23 -7.80 3.83 -14.28
N ARG A 24 -7.41 3.86 -15.57
CA ARG A 24 -6.11 3.32 -16.01
C ARG A 24 -4.92 4.04 -15.40
N GLU A 25 -5.00 5.36 -15.23
CA GLU A 25 -3.87 6.14 -14.72
C GLU A 25 -3.66 5.85 -13.23
N ASP A 26 -4.73 5.76 -12.45
CA ASP A 26 -4.66 5.33 -11.05
C ASP A 26 -4.06 3.93 -10.93
N ILE A 27 -4.48 2.99 -11.79
CA ILE A 27 -3.94 1.62 -11.80
C ILE A 27 -2.44 1.64 -12.13
N LYS A 28 -2.01 2.42 -13.13
CA LYS A 28 -0.58 2.56 -13.49
C LYS A 28 0.25 3.14 -12.35
N ILE A 29 -0.23 4.22 -11.71
CA ILE A 29 0.47 4.85 -10.58
C ILE A 29 0.68 3.84 -9.46
N LYS A 30 -0.33 3.02 -9.15
CA LYS A 30 -0.21 1.98 -8.13
C LYS A 30 0.80 0.90 -8.51
N CYS A 31 0.84 0.52 -9.79
CA CYS A 31 1.86 -0.41 -10.29
C CYS A 31 3.28 0.16 -10.15
N THR A 32 3.48 1.45 -10.43
CA THR A 32 4.81 2.08 -10.32
C THR A 32 5.24 2.31 -8.87
N LEU A 33 4.30 2.56 -7.95
CA LEU A 33 4.58 2.79 -6.52
C LEU A 33 4.87 1.50 -5.73
N ASN A 34 5.08 0.37 -6.42
CA ASN A 34 5.32 -0.95 -5.84
C ASN A 34 4.23 -1.35 -4.82
N GLU A 35 2.99 -0.91 -5.06
CA GLU A 35 1.84 -1.40 -4.29
C GLU A 35 1.62 -2.88 -4.57
N ASN A 36 0.96 -3.57 -3.64
CA ASN A 36 0.65 -4.98 -3.78
C ASN A 36 -0.23 -5.23 -5.02
N LEU A 37 0.37 -5.71 -6.12
CA LEU A 37 -0.31 -5.98 -7.40
C LEU A 37 -1.35 -7.10 -7.32
N ASN A 38 -1.29 -7.95 -6.30
CA ASN A 38 -2.31 -8.98 -6.06
C ASN A 38 -3.61 -8.37 -5.47
N CYS A 39 -3.57 -7.09 -5.07
CA CYS A 39 -4.71 -6.43 -4.46
C CYS A 39 -5.76 -6.05 -5.51
N LYS A 40 -6.90 -6.75 -5.50
CA LYS A 40 -8.04 -6.47 -6.41
C LYS A 40 -8.89 -5.26 -5.98
N ARG A 41 -8.70 -4.75 -4.76
CA ARG A 41 -9.54 -3.68 -4.17
C ARG A 41 -8.70 -2.67 -3.42
N ASN A 42 -8.94 -1.39 -3.69
CA ASN A 42 -8.35 -0.33 -2.88
C ASN A 42 -9.09 -0.22 -1.54
N ARG A 43 -8.53 -0.78 -0.47
CA ARG A 43 -9.01 -0.58 0.90
C ARG A 43 -8.14 0.49 1.54
N ASN A 44 -8.59 1.74 1.52
CA ASN A 44 -7.95 2.76 2.34
C ASN A 44 -8.33 2.50 3.80
N GLY A 45 -7.34 2.28 4.67
CA GLY A 45 -7.55 2.29 6.12
C GLY A 45 -7.88 3.70 6.63
N LYS A 46 -8.46 3.78 7.83
CA LYS A 46 -8.70 5.07 8.52
C LYS A 46 -7.40 5.85 8.78
N ASP A 47 -6.29 5.14 8.89
CA ASP A 47 -4.99 5.66 9.29
C ASP A 47 -3.98 5.70 8.14
N LYS A 48 -4.45 5.84 6.90
CA LYS A 48 -3.59 5.84 5.69
C LYS A 48 -2.44 6.85 5.74
N GLU A 49 -2.65 7.99 6.39
CA GLU A 49 -1.60 9.00 6.57
C GLU A 49 -0.45 8.50 7.46
N VAL A 50 -0.78 7.74 8.52
CA VAL A 50 0.21 7.13 9.41
C VAL A 50 0.97 6.04 8.65
N GLU A 51 0.26 5.20 7.89
CA GLU A 51 0.86 4.16 7.04
C GLU A 51 1.83 4.78 6.01
N SER A 52 1.40 5.85 5.33
CA SER A 52 2.22 6.55 4.33
C SER A 52 3.47 7.19 4.94
N ALA A 53 3.33 7.85 6.10
CA ALA A 53 4.45 8.45 6.82
C ALA A 53 5.43 7.38 7.33
N LEU A 54 4.91 6.25 7.81
CA LEU A 54 5.71 5.11 8.27
C LEU A 54 6.49 4.48 7.11
N LYS A 55 5.86 4.30 5.96
CA LYS A 55 6.51 3.79 4.74
C LYS A 55 7.67 4.67 4.31
N LEU A 56 7.44 5.99 4.23
CA LEU A 56 8.49 6.94 3.86
C LEU A 56 9.67 6.90 4.84
N TRP A 57 9.38 6.88 6.14
CA TRP A 57 10.40 6.75 7.17
C TRP A 57 11.18 5.43 7.03
N PHE A 58 10.48 4.32 6.82
CA PHE A 58 11.09 3.00 6.71
C PHE A 58 12.01 2.90 5.49
N THR A 59 11.57 3.39 4.32
CA THR A 59 12.42 3.44 3.11
C THR A 59 13.71 4.21 3.38
N ASN A 60 13.62 5.40 4.00
CA ASN A 60 14.79 6.23 4.31
C ASN A 60 15.75 5.58 5.33
N VAL A 61 15.25 4.71 6.21
CA VAL A 61 16.06 4.00 7.22
C VAL A 61 16.70 2.74 6.63
N CYS A 62 15.98 2.01 5.78
CA CYS A 62 16.53 0.85 5.07
C CYS A 62 17.62 1.23 4.06
N GLU A 63 17.51 2.40 3.42
CA GLU A 63 18.60 2.96 2.59
C GLU A 63 19.91 3.17 3.39
N ARG A 64 19.84 3.21 4.72
CA ARG A 64 20.99 3.34 5.62
C ARG A 64 21.43 2.00 6.23
N GLU A 65 20.95 0.88 5.69
CA GLU A 65 21.23 -0.51 6.12
C GLU A 65 20.88 -0.83 7.58
N VAL A 66 20.03 -0.02 8.22
CA VAL A 66 19.58 -0.28 9.59
C VAL A 66 18.44 -1.28 9.57
N ARG A 67 18.64 -2.47 10.18
CA ARG A 67 17.57 -3.43 10.42
C ARG A 67 16.58 -2.88 11.44
N VAL A 68 15.33 -2.72 11.03
CA VAL A 68 14.23 -2.28 11.90
C VAL A 68 13.38 -3.48 12.30
N ASN A 69 13.31 -3.76 13.59
CA ASN A 69 12.46 -4.82 14.14
C ASN A 69 10.99 -4.36 14.25
N ALA A 70 10.07 -5.32 14.25
CA ALA A 70 8.63 -5.06 14.35
C ALA A 70 8.21 -4.19 15.56
N PRO A 71 8.76 -4.35 16.77
CA PRO A 71 8.44 -3.46 17.90
C PRO A 71 8.86 -2.01 17.66
N ILE A 72 10.04 -1.79 17.06
CA ILE A 72 10.53 -0.45 16.70
C ILE A 72 9.62 0.19 15.66
N LEU A 73 9.19 -0.59 14.67
CA LEU A 73 8.29 -0.13 13.62
C LEU A 73 6.92 0.28 14.19
N ARG A 74 6.39 -0.47 15.16
CA ARG A 74 5.14 -0.13 15.86
C ARG A 74 5.26 1.13 16.71
N GLN A 75 6.30 1.24 17.53
CA GLN A 75 6.56 2.44 18.32
C GLN A 75 6.66 3.67 17.41
N LYS A 76 7.35 3.51 16.26
CA LYS A 76 7.50 4.61 15.31
C LYS A 76 6.18 5.03 14.67
N ALA A 77 5.28 4.09 14.42
CA ALA A 77 3.95 4.38 13.90
C ALA A 77 3.15 5.26 14.88
N GLU A 78 3.24 4.96 16.18
CA GLU A 78 2.58 5.74 17.23
C GLU A 78 3.19 7.15 17.35
N ASP A 79 4.52 7.26 17.32
CA ASP A 79 5.20 8.56 17.32
C ASP A 79 4.80 9.43 16.11
N LEU A 80 4.68 8.81 14.93
CA LEU A 80 4.26 9.49 13.70
C LEU A 80 2.79 9.89 13.79
N ALA A 81 1.93 9.03 14.35
CA ALA A 81 0.53 9.36 14.54
C ALA A 81 0.34 10.53 15.51
N ALA A 82 1.11 10.56 16.61
CA ALA A 82 1.11 11.69 17.54
C ALA A 82 1.50 13.01 16.85
N LYS A 83 2.54 12.98 15.99
CA LYS A 83 2.96 14.15 15.18
C LYS A 83 1.91 14.59 14.17
N LEU A 84 1.09 13.67 13.68
CA LEU A 84 -0.03 13.94 12.77
C LEU A 84 -1.32 14.35 13.51
N GLY A 85 -1.27 14.59 14.83
CA GLY A 85 -2.44 14.96 15.63
C GLY A 85 -3.37 13.79 15.99
N LYS A 86 -2.95 12.55 15.72
CA LYS A 86 -3.68 11.31 16.07
C LYS A 86 -3.14 10.69 17.35
N GLY A 87 -3.17 11.44 18.44
CA GLY A 87 -2.60 11.02 19.74
C GLY A 87 -3.23 9.76 20.35
N ASN A 88 -4.45 9.40 19.94
CA ASN A 88 -5.15 8.19 20.40
C ASN A 88 -4.89 6.96 19.50
N PHE A 89 -4.03 7.09 18.50
CA PHE A 89 -3.68 5.99 17.62
C PHE A 89 -2.81 4.98 18.36
N VAL A 90 -3.19 3.70 18.27
CA VAL A 90 -2.42 2.58 18.81
C VAL A 90 -2.08 1.64 17.66
N ALA A 91 -0.80 1.29 17.54
CA ALA A 91 -0.31 0.34 16.54
C ALA A 91 -0.63 -1.10 16.97
N THR A 92 -1.93 -1.41 17.07
CA THR A 92 -2.43 -2.74 17.47
C THR A 92 -1.86 -3.82 16.57
N GLU A 93 -1.73 -5.03 17.12
CA GLU A 93 -1.23 -6.20 16.36
C GLU A 93 -2.02 -6.42 15.07
N GLY A 94 -3.35 -6.26 15.13
CA GLY A 94 -4.22 -6.36 13.97
C GLY A 94 -3.99 -5.26 12.92
N TRP A 95 -3.70 -4.02 13.34
CA TRP A 95 -3.32 -2.96 12.40
C TRP A 95 -1.95 -3.24 11.78
N PHE A 96 -0.99 -3.66 12.59
CA PHE A 96 0.37 -3.98 12.15
C PHE A 96 0.41 -5.11 11.11
N HIS A 97 -0.31 -6.22 11.36
CA HIS A 97 -0.44 -7.31 10.39
C HIS A 97 -1.07 -6.86 9.06
N ARG A 98 -2.07 -5.99 9.10
CA ARG A 98 -2.68 -5.44 7.88
C ARG A 98 -1.73 -4.54 7.12
N CYS A 99 -1.00 -3.67 7.83
CA CYS A 99 0.02 -2.80 7.25
C CYS A 99 1.10 -3.62 6.53
N LYS A 100 1.59 -4.68 7.18
CA LYS A 100 2.55 -5.64 6.60
C LYS A 100 2.01 -6.35 5.35
N ALA A 101 0.74 -6.76 5.35
CA ALA A 101 0.13 -7.45 4.22
C ALA A 101 -0.18 -6.52 3.03
N ALA A 102 -0.51 -5.26 3.32
CA ALA A 102 -0.74 -4.22 2.31
C ALA A 102 0.58 -3.81 1.64
N GLU A 103 1.66 -3.72 2.41
CA GLU A 103 2.95 -3.25 1.94
C GLU A 103 3.94 -4.40 1.80
N HIS A 104 3.96 -4.99 0.60
CA HIS A 104 4.87 -6.09 0.26
C HIS A 104 6.37 -5.72 0.39
N THR A 105 6.69 -4.43 0.55
CA THR A 105 8.05 -3.88 0.69
C THR A 105 8.55 -3.75 2.13
N LEU A 106 7.66 -3.60 3.12
CA LEU A 106 8.11 -3.20 4.46
C LEU A 106 8.89 -4.29 5.21
N LEU A 107 8.74 -5.56 4.86
CA LEU A 107 9.23 -6.65 5.72
C LEU A 107 9.77 -7.85 4.93
N LYS A 108 10.46 -7.60 3.81
CA LYS A 108 11.19 -8.66 3.08
C LYS A 108 12.49 -9.07 3.75
N ASP A 109 13.12 -8.19 4.53
CA ASP A 109 14.37 -8.49 5.23
C ASP A 109 14.12 -8.96 6.67
N THR A 110 13.71 -10.21 6.78
CA THR A 110 14.01 -11.00 7.97
C THR A 110 14.35 -12.41 7.50
N ARG A 111 15.55 -12.55 6.93
CA ARG A 111 16.15 -13.85 6.65
C ARG A 111 17.65 -13.80 6.94
#